data_AF-A0AAV1M6D5-F1
#
_entry.id   AF-A0AAV1M6D5-F1
#
_cell.length_a   1.000
_cell.length_b   1.000
_cell.length_c   1.000
_cell.angle_alpha   90.00
_cell.angle_beta   90.00
_cell.angle_gamma   90.00
#
_symmetry.space_group_name_H-M   'P 1'
#
loop_
_entity.id
_entity.type
_entity.pdbx_description
1 polymer ?
#
loop_
_entity_poly.entity_id
_entity_poly.type
_entity_poly.pdbx_seq_one_letter_code
_entity_poly.pdbx_strand_id
1 'polypeptide(L)'
;MCMLYVLSDSRRVFNGDETNILLCPKTGVVFAPKGYKNVYEVNSAPAKTSLTVMFTFCGDGHLTPPMVIFPNKRLSADISSKVPPDWDIRLSDNGWIKSKKSSTIISKASFIPIWSNQEHSFQ
;
A
#
# COMPACT_ATOMS: atom_id res chain seq x y z
N MET A 1 7.06 -2.00 -32.66
CA MET A 1 7.59 -1.11 -31.61
C MET A 1 8.50 -1.95 -30.72
N CYS A 2 9.81 -1.78 -30.85
CA CYS A 2 10.82 -2.72 -30.36
C CYS A 2 10.92 -2.70 -28.82
N MET A 3 11.06 -3.88 -28.20
CA MET A 3 11.22 -4.06 -26.75
C MET A 3 12.38 -3.24 -26.17
N LEU A 4 13.41 -2.93 -26.97
CA LEU A 4 14.53 -2.07 -26.56
C LEU A 4 14.11 -0.63 -26.23
N TYR A 5 13.03 -0.13 -26.84
CA TYR A 5 12.51 1.21 -26.54
C TYR A 5 11.83 1.27 -25.17
N VAL A 6 11.33 0.17 -24.59
CA VAL A 6 10.77 0.23 -23.23
C VAL A 6 11.84 0.38 -22.16
N LEU A 7 13.02 -0.18 -22.42
CA LEU A 7 14.17 -0.14 -21.50
C LEU A 7 14.98 1.17 -21.59
N SER A 8 14.73 2.01 -22.60
CA SER A 8 15.46 3.27 -22.77
C SER A 8 15.05 4.38 -21.81
N ASP A 9 13.88 4.28 -21.16
CA ASP A 9 13.43 5.24 -20.16
C ASP A 9 12.82 4.51 -18.97
N SER A 10 13.56 4.51 -17.87
CA SER A 10 13.18 3.84 -16.62
C SER A 10 11.89 4.40 -16.00
N ARG A 11 11.44 5.60 -16.39
CA ARG A 11 10.16 6.20 -15.96
C ARG A 11 8.93 5.52 -16.54
N ARG A 12 9.11 4.69 -17.57
CA ARG A 12 8.01 3.98 -18.25
C ARG A 12 7.82 2.55 -17.75
N VAL A 13 8.68 2.10 -16.85
CA VAL A 13 8.61 0.78 -16.23
C VAL A 13 8.21 0.96 -14.78
N PHE A 14 7.04 0.43 -14.42
CA PHE A 14 6.52 0.47 -13.06
C PHE A 14 6.52 -0.93 -12.47
N ASN A 15 7.06 -1.09 -11.28
CA ASN A 15 6.85 -2.27 -10.45
C ASN A 15 5.88 -1.92 -9.34
N GLY A 16 4.88 -2.77 -9.14
CA GLY A 16 3.91 -2.61 -8.06
C GLY A 16 3.79 -3.89 -7.28
N ASP A 17 3.78 -3.78 -5.95
CA ASP A 17 3.61 -4.94 -5.07
C ASP A 17 2.79 -4.60 -3.82
N GLU A 18 2.20 -5.65 -3.25
CA GLU A 18 1.24 -5.59 -2.15
C GLU A 18 1.93 -5.95 -0.83
N THR A 19 1.86 -5.05 0.15
CA THR A 19 2.41 -5.28 1.48
C THR A 19 1.32 -5.26 2.54
N ASN A 20 1.31 -6.28 3.39
CA ASN A 20 0.45 -6.33 4.58
C ASN A 20 1.19 -5.76 5.80
N ILE A 21 0.62 -4.72 6.40
CA ILE A 21 1.12 -4.05 7.60
C ILE A 21 0.24 -4.42 8.79
N LEU A 22 0.83 -5.06 9.80
CA LEU A 22 0.13 -5.41 11.04
C LEU A 22 0.05 -4.19 11.94
N LEU A 23 -1.17 -3.81 12.37
CA LEU A 23 -1.36 -2.70 13.32
C LEU A 23 -1.10 -3.12 14.77
N CYS A 24 -1.16 -4.42 15.04
CA CYS A 24 -0.78 -5.02 16.32
C CYS A 24 0.31 -6.07 16.05
N PRO A 25 1.59 -5.67 15.93
CA PRO A 25 2.67 -6.62 15.79
C PRO A 25 2.76 -7.47 17.07
N LYS A 26 3.19 -8.73 16.92
CA LYS A 26 3.46 -9.59 18.08
C LYS A 26 4.63 -9.00 18.85
N THR A 27 4.47 -8.80 20.15
CA THR A 27 5.58 -8.50 21.04
C THR A 27 6.41 -9.78 21.19
N GLY A 28 7.71 -9.69 20.91
CA GLY A 28 8.56 -10.85 20.61
C GLY A 28 8.57 -11.92 21.70
N VAL A 29 9.39 -11.73 22.73
CA VAL A 29 9.56 -12.71 23.82
C VAL A 29 8.99 -12.13 25.11
N VAL A 30 8.12 -12.89 25.76
CA VAL A 30 7.60 -12.56 27.10
C VAL A 30 8.51 -13.18 28.15
N PHE A 31 9.12 -12.36 29.00
CA PHE A 31 9.90 -12.83 30.14
C PHE A 31 8.99 -13.08 31.35
N ALA A 32 9.10 -14.26 31.96
CA ALA A 32 8.38 -14.61 33.17
C ALA A 32 9.29 -15.35 34.17
N PRO A 33 9.06 -15.21 35.49
CA PRO A 33 9.79 -15.97 36.49
C PRO A 33 9.62 -17.48 36.31
N LYS A 34 10.71 -18.23 36.58
CA LYS A 34 10.71 -19.70 36.50
C LYS A 34 9.62 -20.29 37.41
N GLY A 35 8.75 -21.13 36.85
CA GLY A 35 7.64 -21.79 37.57
C GLY A 35 6.25 -21.21 37.28
N TYR A 36 6.15 -20.10 36.55
CA TYR A 36 4.86 -19.54 36.13
C TYR A 36 4.29 -20.32 34.92
N LYS A 37 3.08 -20.88 35.08
CA LYS A 37 2.38 -21.63 34.03
C LYS A 37 1.62 -20.74 33.04
N ASN A 38 1.23 -19.54 33.49
CA ASN A 38 0.40 -18.62 32.73
C ASN A 38 1.21 -17.35 32.42
N VAL A 39 1.75 -17.29 31.21
CA VAL A 39 2.51 -16.14 30.69
C VAL A 39 1.66 -15.50 29.61
N TYR A 40 1.23 -14.25 29.84
CA TYR A 40 0.33 -13.54 28.94
C TYR A 40 1.03 -12.35 28.28
N GLU A 41 0.67 -12.12 27.02
CA GLU A 41 0.98 -10.92 26.28
C GLU A 41 -0.23 -9.98 26.34
N VAL A 42 -0.02 -8.73 26.74
CA VAL A 42 -1.08 -7.71 26.74
C VAL A 42 -1.05 -7.00 25.38
N ASN A 43 -2.07 -7.26 24.55
CA ASN A 43 -2.21 -6.59 23.26
C ASN A 43 -2.95 -5.26 23.41
N SER A 44 -2.36 -4.18 22.89
CA SER A 44 -2.97 -2.84 22.90
C SER A 44 -4.12 -2.67 21.90
N ALA A 45 -4.23 -3.58 20.92
CA ALA A 45 -5.24 -3.55 19.86
C ALA A 45 -5.69 -4.98 19.50
N PRO A 46 -6.77 -5.15 18.71
CA PRO A 46 -7.16 -6.48 18.26
C PRO A 46 -6.02 -7.14 17.48
N ALA A 47 -5.56 -8.31 17.94
CA ALA A 47 -4.36 -9.00 17.47
C ALA A 47 -4.36 -9.41 15.98
N LYS A 48 -5.45 -9.14 15.25
CA LYS A 48 -5.62 -9.47 13.82
C LYS A 48 -5.88 -8.25 12.95
N THR A 49 -5.76 -7.04 13.47
CA THR A 49 -5.95 -5.85 12.64
C THR A 49 -4.72 -5.64 11.76
N SER A 50 -4.95 -5.70 10.45
CA SER A 50 -3.94 -5.50 9.42
C SER A 50 -4.41 -4.48 8.40
N LEU A 51 -3.47 -3.87 7.69
CA LEU A 51 -3.69 -2.92 6.62
C LEU A 51 -2.95 -3.43 5.38
N THR A 52 -3.63 -3.53 4.25
CA THR A 52 -2.97 -3.89 2.99
C THR A 52 -2.67 -2.61 2.22
N VAL A 53 -1.43 -2.42 1.80
CA VAL A 53 -1.01 -1.25 1.02
C VAL A 53 -0.37 -1.74 -0.28
N MET A 54 -0.81 -1.19 -1.42
CA MET A 54 -0.15 -1.37 -2.70
C MET A 54 0.76 -0.17 -2.94
N PHE A 55 2.04 -0.45 -3.11
CA PHE A 55 3.01 0.54 -3.56
C PHE A 55 3.35 0.31 -5.02
N THR A 56 3.64 1.39 -5.75
CA THR A 56 4.04 1.29 -7.16
C THR A 56 5.13 2.30 -7.43
N PHE A 57 6.28 1.80 -7.89
CA PHE A 57 7.51 2.55 -8.11
C PHE A 57 7.94 2.45 -9.57
N CYS A 58 8.42 3.55 -10.12
CA CYS A 58 9.13 3.60 -11.39
C CYS A 58 10.52 2.97 -11.28
N GLY A 59 11.10 2.59 -12.41
CA GLY A 59 12.50 2.13 -12.49
C GLY A 59 13.54 3.21 -12.14
N ASP A 60 13.16 4.49 -12.08
CA ASP A 60 14.03 5.58 -11.60
C ASP A 60 13.81 5.94 -10.11
N GLY A 61 12.91 5.23 -9.43
CA GLY A 61 12.63 5.40 -8.01
C GLY A 61 11.45 6.32 -7.67
N HIS A 62 10.78 6.92 -8.65
CA HIS A 62 9.56 7.70 -8.36
C HIS A 62 8.43 6.79 -7.85
N LEU A 63 7.81 7.20 -6.75
CA LEU A 63 6.65 6.52 -6.15
C LEU A 63 5.35 7.19 -6.62
N THR A 64 4.41 6.40 -7.13
CA THR A 64 3.04 6.89 -7.36
C THR A 64 2.25 6.87 -6.05
N PRO A 65 1.24 7.75 -5.87
CA PRO A 65 0.42 7.75 -4.66
C PRO A 65 -0.09 6.35 -4.30
N PRO A 66 0.28 5.81 -3.11
CA PRO A 66 -0.09 4.47 -2.69
C PRO A 66 -1.59 4.28 -2.57
N MET A 67 -2.02 3.01 -2.72
CA MET A 67 -3.38 2.61 -2.41
C MET A 67 -3.41 1.88 -1.07
N VAL A 68 -4.28 2.32 -0.17
CA VAL A 68 -4.47 1.74 1.16
C VAL A 68 -5.81 1.03 1.22
N ILE A 69 -5.81 -0.22 1.67
CA ILE A 69 -6.99 -1.08 1.76
C ILE A 69 -7.25 -1.45 3.21
N PHE A 70 -8.37 -0.95 3.72
CA PHE A 70 -8.83 -1.26 5.07
C PHE A 70 -9.73 -2.51 5.05
N PRO A 71 -9.56 -3.44 6.01
CA PRO A 71 -10.38 -4.65 6.14
C PRO A 71 -11.79 -4.38 6.72
N ASN A 72 -12.31 -3.16 6.59
CA ASN A 72 -13.55 -2.72 7.23
C ASN A 72 -14.64 -2.43 6.18
N LYS A 73 -15.90 -2.63 6.57
CA LYS A 73 -17.06 -2.24 5.74
C LYS A 73 -17.27 -0.72 5.67
N ARG A 74 -16.72 0.03 6.64
CA ARG A 74 -16.79 1.49 6.72
C ARG A 74 -15.44 2.06 7.13
N LEU A 75 -15.06 3.17 6.51
CA LEU A 75 -13.92 3.99 6.92
C LEU A 75 -14.39 4.94 8.03
N SER A 76 -13.64 5.07 9.12
CA SER A 76 -13.92 6.12 10.12
C SER A 76 -13.47 7.48 9.58
N ALA A 77 -14.19 8.54 9.97
CA ALA A 77 -13.85 9.92 9.59
C ALA A 77 -12.42 10.29 10.04
N ASP A 78 -12.01 9.82 11.22
CA ASP A 78 -10.68 10.05 11.78
C ASP A 78 -9.54 9.43 10.97
N ILE A 79 -9.80 8.31 10.28
CA ILE A 79 -8.82 7.69 9.40
C ILE A 79 -8.79 8.47 8.08
N SER A 80 -9.95 8.80 7.54
CA SER A 80 -10.06 9.55 6.28
C SER A 80 -9.38 10.92 6.33
N SER A 81 -9.37 11.58 7.48
CA SER A 81 -8.71 12.88 7.65
C SER A 81 -7.18 12.79 7.81
N LYS A 82 -6.66 11.63 8.18
CA LYS A 82 -5.22 11.40 8.41
C LYS A 82 -4.49 10.82 7.20
N VAL A 83 -5.21 10.20 6.28
CA VAL A 83 -4.61 9.69 5.04
C VAL A 83 -4.33 10.88 4.10
N PRO A 84 -3.13 10.95 3.48
CA PRO A 84 -2.83 11.99 2.50
C PRO A 84 -3.88 12.03 1.38
N PRO A 85 -4.29 13.23 0.92
CA PRO A 85 -5.40 13.39 -0.01
C PRO A 85 -5.12 12.82 -1.41
N ASP A 86 -3.86 12.67 -1.77
CA ASP A 86 -3.39 12.06 -3.02
C ASP A 86 -3.46 10.53 -3.01
N TRP A 87 -3.49 9.92 -1.83
CA TRP A 87 -3.52 8.46 -1.66
C TRP A 87 -4.91 7.91 -1.92
N ASP A 88 -4.96 6.69 -2.46
CA ASP A 88 -6.22 6.05 -2.79
C ASP A 88 -6.71 5.17 -1.64
N ILE A 89 -7.86 5.49 -1.05
CA ILE A 89 -8.43 4.67 0.02
C ILE A 89 -9.44 3.68 -0.56
N ARG A 90 -9.33 2.43 -0.14
CA ARG A 90 -10.24 1.35 -0.50
C ARG A 90 -10.66 0.57 0.73
N LEU A 91 -11.86 0.00 0.65
CA LEU A 91 -12.41 -0.89 1.65
C LEU A 91 -12.52 -2.29 1.06
N SER A 92 -12.20 -3.33 1.83
CA SER A 92 -12.38 -4.72 1.41
C SER A 92 -12.87 -5.57 2.56
N ASP A 93 -13.87 -6.43 2.33
CA ASP A 93 -14.46 -7.27 3.37
C ASP A 93 -13.45 -8.26 3.99
N ASN A 94 -12.41 -8.61 3.23
CA ASN A 94 -11.42 -9.61 3.60
C ASN A 94 -9.97 -9.08 3.57
N GLY A 95 -9.77 -7.79 3.32
CA GLY A 95 -8.42 -7.19 3.19
C GLY A 95 -7.66 -7.52 1.91
N TRP A 96 -8.25 -8.32 1.00
CA TRP A 96 -7.62 -8.69 -0.28
C TRP A 96 -8.01 -7.72 -1.40
N ILE A 97 -7.09 -7.52 -2.34
CA ILE A 97 -7.37 -6.84 -3.62
C ILE A 97 -8.20 -7.78 -4.49
N LYS A 98 -9.42 -7.35 -4.84
CA LYS A 98 -10.23 -8.03 -5.86
C LYS A 98 -9.92 -7.41 -7.23
N SER A 99 -9.90 -8.20 -8.29
CA SER A 99 -9.52 -7.81 -9.67
C SER A 99 -10.08 -6.45 -10.14
N LYS A 100 -11.34 -6.13 -9.81
CA LYS A 100 -11.99 -4.85 -10.17
C LYS A 100 -11.35 -3.61 -9.52
N LYS A 101 -10.59 -3.76 -8.43
CA LYS A 101 -9.90 -2.69 -7.69
C LYS A 101 -8.48 -2.44 -8.21
N SER A 102 -7.86 -3.45 -8.84
CA SER A 102 -6.49 -3.39 -9.38
C SER A 102 -6.39 -2.49 -10.63
N SER A 103 -7.43 -2.44 -11.47
CA SER A 103 -7.41 -1.65 -12.71
C SER A 103 -7.31 -0.14 -12.50
N THR A 104 -7.80 0.39 -11.38
CA THR A 104 -7.68 1.83 -11.04
C THR A 104 -6.26 2.23 -10.67
N ILE A 105 -5.47 1.31 -10.12
CA ILE A 105 -4.06 1.54 -9.80
C ILE A 105 -3.27 1.69 -11.10
N ILE A 106 -3.50 0.75 -12.03
CA ILE A 106 -2.87 0.76 -13.35
C ILE A 106 -3.24 2.04 -14.10
N SER A 107 -4.50 2.48 -14.06
CA SER A 107 -4.90 3.71 -14.74
C SER A 107 -4.22 4.96 -14.14
N LYS A 108 -4.10 5.07 -12.81
CA LYS A 108 -3.41 6.20 -12.16
C LYS A 108 -1.90 6.17 -12.38
N ALA A 109 -1.26 5.00 -12.27
CA ALA A 109 0.16 4.82 -12.53
C ALA A 109 0.52 5.07 -14.00
N SER A 110 -0.40 4.78 -14.93
CA SER A 110 -0.19 5.04 -16.35
C SER A 110 -0.51 6.49 -16.75
N PHE A 111 -1.50 7.15 -16.13
CA PHE A 111 -1.91 8.50 -16.56
C PHE A 111 -1.10 9.63 -15.92
N ILE A 112 -0.77 9.55 -14.64
CA ILE A 112 -0.21 10.69 -13.89
C ILE A 112 1.26 11.00 -14.26
N PRO A 113 2.18 10.02 -14.36
CA PRO A 113 3.57 10.29 -14.73
C PRO A 113 3.80 10.44 -16.25
N ILE A 114 2.92 9.87 -17.09
CA ILE A 114 3.03 9.99 -18.55
C ILE A 114 2.58 11.38 -19.03
N TRP A 115 1.54 11.96 -18.42
CA TRP A 115 1.04 13.27 -18.83
C TRP A 115 1.87 14.44 -18.26
N SER A 116 2.30 14.35 -17.00
CA SER A 116 3.16 15.39 -16.38
C SER A 116 4.52 15.57 -17.07
N ASN A 117 5.09 14.51 -17.66
CA ASN A 117 6.36 14.60 -18.40
C ASN A 117 6.22 15.14 -19.84
N GLN A 118 5.00 15.28 -20.38
CA GLN A 118 4.80 15.82 -21.72
C GLN A 118 4.71 17.35 -21.77
N GLU A 119 4.42 18.02 -20.65
CA GLU A 119 4.36 19.50 -20.64
C GLU A 119 5.75 20.15 -20.62
N HIS A 120 6.79 19.46 -20.13
CA HIS A 120 8.16 19.98 -20.08
C HIS A 120 8.97 19.79 -21.38
N SER A 121 8.38 19.19 -22.42
CA SER A 121 9.03 18.97 -23.72
C SER A 121 8.47 19.85 -24.85
N PHE A 122 7.59 20.80 -24.51
CA PHE A 122 7.14 21.88 -25.40
C PHE A 122 7.52 23.25 -24.84
N GLN A 123 8.82 23.53 -24.79
CA GLN A 123 9.41 24.86 -24.94
C GLN A 123 10.63 24.78 -25.83
#